data_AF-A0A543I3U7-F1
#
_entry.id   AF-A0A543I3U7-F1
#
_cell.length_a   1.000
_cell.length_b   1.000
_cell.length_c   1.000
_cell.angle_alpha   90.00
_cell.angle_beta   90.00
_cell.angle_gamma   90.00
#
_symmetry.space_group_name_H-M   'P 1'
#
loop_
_entity.id
_entity.type
_entity.pdbx_description
1 polymer ?
#
loop_
_entity_poly.entity_id
_entity_poly.type
_entity_poly.pdbx_seq_one_letter_code
_entity_poly.pdbx_strand_id
1 'polypeptide(L)'
;MNEHIPRPTSPQKQDNEAALTTPEALATEHPVRPVLQRVTPDWRRFEVARDRHLDTIAEGIAEALEHRDVINAQTAKCIAHLLSRSLSKDTELAYYAATGYGDYKTLREEYLPLYHHPDAPASARELIDWFGTCHIRRIYPRAASTDYHEPYPLTLDKLLVPTSVTAGEWSGTVHVTGDYDSRTIHGLEAELVNLRVSEDPALQAYLSLANVNAMSGDIMEGFHDAFVATYRDIEAAIDSVCEIDEREREVIDFVNEKGLYFDVLTPNYKVLQEQAEEGHDFVEWGGRVHVFYR
;
A
#
# COMPACT_ATOMS: atom_id res chain seq x y z
N MET A 1 11.36 -16.49 75.50
CA MET A 1 11.73 -17.41 74.40
C MET A 1 10.55 -17.46 73.44
N ASN A 2 10.85 -17.48 72.15
CA ASN A 2 9.99 -17.27 70.97
C ASN A 2 9.76 -15.81 70.55
N GLU A 3 10.77 -15.34 69.83
CA GLU A 3 10.81 -14.15 69.00
C GLU A 3 9.83 -14.27 67.82
N HIS A 4 9.13 -13.15 67.58
CA HIS A 4 8.14 -12.98 66.53
C HIS A 4 8.85 -12.56 65.25
N ILE A 5 8.93 -13.46 64.25
CA ILE A 5 9.51 -13.17 62.93
C ILE A 5 8.40 -12.59 62.04
N PRO A 6 8.49 -11.32 61.58
CA PRO A 6 7.56 -10.80 60.59
C PRO A 6 7.92 -11.30 59.18
N ARG A 7 6.92 -11.77 58.44
CA ARG A 7 7.04 -12.16 57.02
C ARG A 7 7.19 -10.92 56.13
N PRO A 8 7.99 -10.98 55.06
CA PRO A 8 8.18 -9.87 54.15
C PRO A 8 6.95 -9.65 53.25
N THR A 9 6.63 -8.38 53.09
CA THR A 9 5.64 -7.74 52.22
C THR A 9 5.78 -8.17 50.77
N SER A 10 4.67 -8.63 50.17
CA SER A 10 4.54 -8.77 48.72
C SER A 10 4.55 -7.39 48.05
N PRO A 11 5.32 -7.17 46.97
CA PRO A 11 5.31 -5.90 46.27
C PRO A 11 4.03 -5.75 45.44
N GLN A 12 3.45 -4.55 45.53
CA GLN A 12 2.31 -4.06 44.78
C GLN A 12 2.52 -4.25 43.28
N LYS A 13 1.54 -4.87 42.60
CA LYS A 13 1.34 -4.69 41.16
C LYS A 13 0.88 -3.24 40.97
N GLN A 14 1.81 -2.37 40.59
CA GLN A 14 1.47 -1.07 40.03
C GLN A 14 1.02 -1.28 38.58
N ASP A 15 -0.13 -0.69 38.30
CA ASP A 15 -0.73 -0.53 36.99
C ASP A 15 0.28 0.14 36.05
N ASN A 16 0.71 -0.61 35.04
CA ASN A 16 1.49 -0.06 33.94
C ASN A 16 0.49 0.45 32.90
N GLU A 17 0.17 1.72 33.03
CA GLU A 17 -0.47 2.55 32.03
C GLU A 17 0.40 2.53 30.77
N ALA A 18 -0.03 1.76 29.77
CA ALA A 18 0.61 1.65 28.47
C ALA A 18 0.44 2.97 27.73
N ALA A 19 1.36 3.91 27.94
CA ALA A 19 1.57 5.04 27.06
C ALA A 19 1.97 4.49 25.67
N LEU A 20 1.02 4.51 24.74
CA LEU A 20 1.27 4.37 23.31
C LEU A 20 2.37 5.37 22.92
N THR A 21 3.58 4.85 22.73
CA THR A 21 4.70 5.62 22.21
C THR A 21 4.56 5.60 20.70
N THR A 22 4.05 6.70 20.15
CA THR A 22 4.11 7.04 18.73
C THR A 22 5.58 6.95 18.28
N PRO A 23 5.95 6.17 17.25
CA PRO A 23 7.30 6.18 16.71
C PRO A 23 7.44 7.35 15.73
N GLU A 24 7.38 8.57 16.26
CA GLU A 24 7.54 9.80 15.47
C GLU A 24 8.55 10.72 16.16
N ALA A 25 9.79 10.23 16.33
CA ALA A 25 10.93 11.06 16.69
C ALA A 25 12.24 10.25 16.62
N LEU A 26 12.69 9.93 15.40
CA LEU A 26 14.12 9.68 15.09
C LEU A 26 14.31 9.72 13.57
N ALA A 27 13.78 10.75 12.92
CA ALA A 27 14.25 11.16 11.61
C ALA A 27 15.62 11.79 11.81
N THR A 28 16.67 11.01 11.61
CA THR A 28 17.99 11.56 11.34
C THR A 28 17.87 12.27 10.00
N GLU A 29 17.94 13.60 10.00
CA GLU A 29 18.01 14.42 8.79
C GLU A 29 19.28 14.03 8.02
N HIS A 30 19.15 13.05 7.13
CA HIS A 30 20.14 12.80 6.10
C HIS A 30 20.09 13.96 5.11
N PRO A 31 21.23 14.59 4.77
CA PRO A 31 21.23 15.68 3.81
C PRO A 31 20.68 15.17 2.48
N VAL A 32 19.52 15.72 2.07
CA VAL A 32 18.90 15.48 0.77
C VAL A 32 19.95 15.80 -0.30
N ARG A 33 20.53 14.76 -0.89
CA ARG A 33 21.50 14.93 -1.97
C ARG A 33 20.76 15.43 -3.22
N PRO A 34 21.34 16.36 -3.99
CA PRO A 34 20.68 16.94 -5.15
C PRO A 34 20.35 15.84 -6.18
N VAL A 35 19.11 15.86 -6.67
CA VAL A 35 18.61 15.00 -7.75
C VAL A 35 19.56 15.09 -8.94
N LEU A 36 20.08 13.94 -9.38
CA LEU A 36 21.01 13.84 -10.50
C LEU A 36 20.39 14.45 -11.77
N GLN A 37 21.00 15.49 -12.33
CA GLN A 37 20.66 16.02 -13.64
C GLN A 37 20.77 14.90 -14.67
N ARG A 38 19.65 14.54 -15.32
CA ARG A 38 19.47 13.54 -16.40
C ARG A 38 20.78 12.89 -16.85
N VAL A 39 21.21 11.89 -16.10
CA VAL A 39 22.39 11.11 -16.44
C VAL A 39 21.98 10.19 -17.58
N THR A 40 22.56 10.37 -18.76
CA THR A 40 22.45 9.37 -19.82
C THR A 40 23.09 8.08 -19.30
N PRO A 41 22.34 6.99 -19.10
CA PRO A 41 22.89 5.80 -18.49
C PRO A 41 23.95 5.14 -19.38
N ASP A 42 25.06 4.70 -18.79
CA ASP A 42 26.10 3.94 -19.49
C ASP A 42 25.78 2.43 -19.43
N TRP A 43 24.93 1.96 -20.34
CA TRP A 43 24.50 0.56 -20.39
C TRP A 43 25.65 -0.42 -20.63
N ARG A 44 26.74 0.02 -21.27
CA ARG A 44 27.93 -0.81 -21.46
C ARG A 44 28.58 -1.15 -20.11
N ARG A 45 28.62 -0.20 -19.17
CA ARG A 45 29.12 -0.47 -17.82
C ARG A 45 28.23 -1.41 -17.04
N PHE A 46 26.91 -1.32 -17.23
CA PHE A 46 25.96 -2.27 -16.65
C PHE A 46 26.23 -3.69 -17.16
N GLU A 47 26.35 -3.88 -18.47
CA GLU A 47 26.63 -5.19 -19.08
C GLU A 47 27.94 -5.80 -18.58
N VAL A 48 29.02 -5.02 -18.54
CA VAL A 48 30.33 -5.51 -18.05
C VAL A 48 30.29 -5.89 -16.57
N ALA A 49 29.50 -5.18 -15.76
CA ALA A 49 29.35 -5.50 -14.34
C ALA A 49 28.47 -6.74 -14.12
N ARG A 50 27.46 -6.94 -14.97
CA ARG A 50 26.50 -8.05 -14.88
C ARG A 50 27.20 -9.39 -14.76
N ASP A 51 28.19 -9.63 -15.61
CA ASP A 51 28.89 -10.93 -15.67
C ASP A 51 29.56 -11.33 -14.36
N ARG A 52 29.81 -10.40 -13.43
CA ARG A 52 30.41 -10.68 -12.11
C ARG A 52 29.40 -11.02 -11.02
N HIS A 53 28.15 -10.63 -11.18
CA HIS A 53 27.11 -10.75 -10.16
C HIS A 53 25.90 -11.57 -10.62
N LEU A 54 25.87 -11.97 -11.89
CA LEU A 54 24.73 -12.65 -12.49
C LEU A 54 24.36 -13.93 -11.75
N ASP A 55 25.32 -14.77 -11.42
CA ASP A 55 25.06 -16.05 -10.75
C ASP A 55 24.39 -15.85 -9.39
N THR A 56 24.94 -14.96 -8.55
CA THR A 56 24.36 -14.64 -7.24
C THR A 56 22.97 -14.04 -7.35
N ILE A 57 22.73 -13.19 -8.35
CA ILE A 57 21.41 -12.57 -8.56
C ILE A 57 20.41 -13.62 -9.06
N ALA A 58 20.83 -14.49 -9.99
CA ALA A 58 19.98 -15.56 -10.53
C ALA A 58 19.59 -16.57 -9.45
N GLU A 59 20.53 -16.96 -8.57
CA GLU A 59 20.26 -17.81 -7.41
C GLU A 59 19.23 -17.17 -6.46
N GLY A 60 19.40 -15.90 -6.12
CA GLY A 60 18.48 -15.18 -5.25
C GLY A 60 17.09 -14.97 -5.85
N ILE A 61 16.99 -14.74 -7.16
CA ILE A 61 15.71 -14.68 -7.88
C ILE A 61 15.06 -16.07 -7.91
N ALA A 62 15.81 -17.14 -8.18
CA ALA A 62 15.28 -18.50 -8.18
C ALA A 62 14.73 -18.91 -6.81
N GLU A 63 15.43 -18.59 -5.73
CA GLU A 63 14.96 -18.80 -4.35
C GLU A 63 13.67 -18.02 -4.07
N ALA A 64 13.62 -16.73 -4.44
CA ALA A 64 12.43 -15.91 -4.30
C ALA A 64 11.25 -16.53 -5.06
N LEU A 65 11.49 -16.97 -6.30
CA LEU A 65 10.49 -17.59 -7.15
C LEU A 65 9.93 -18.90 -6.56
N GLU A 66 10.80 -19.74 -6.00
CA GLU A 66 10.41 -21.00 -5.34
C GLU A 66 9.48 -20.75 -4.15
N HIS A 67 9.78 -19.72 -3.36
CA HIS A 67 9.02 -19.38 -2.15
C HIS A 67 7.87 -18.39 -2.37
N ARG A 68 7.70 -17.87 -3.59
CA ARG A 68 6.76 -16.78 -3.92
C ARG A 68 6.94 -15.57 -3.00
N ASP A 69 8.18 -15.20 -2.76
CA ASP A 69 8.55 -14.09 -1.88
C ASP A 69 9.35 -13.02 -2.64
N VAL A 70 9.76 -11.97 -1.95
CA VAL A 70 10.70 -10.97 -2.46
C VAL A 70 12.14 -11.47 -2.37
N ILE A 71 13.02 -10.90 -3.18
CA ILE A 71 14.45 -11.18 -3.11
C ILE A 71 15.05 -10.79 -1.75
N ASN A 72 16.04 -11.56 -1.30
CA ASN A 72 16.75 -11.30 -0.05
C ASN A 72 17.65 -10.05 -0.14
N ALA A 73 18.11 -9.55 1.01
CA ALA A 73 18.90 -8.32 1.10
C ALA A 73 20.22 -8.38 0.34
N GLN A 74 20.87 -9.55 0.28
CA GLN A 74 22.13 -9.71 -0.44
C GLN A 74 21.92 -9.59 -1.96
N THR A 75 20.86 -10.19 -2.47
CA THR A 75 20.43 -10.09 -3.87
C THR A 75 20.09 -8.65 -4.22
N ALA A 76 19.32 -7.95 -3.37
CA ALA A 76 18.99 -6.54 -3.57
C ALA A 76 20.24 -5.65 -3.63
N LYS A 77 21.25 -5.89 -2.78
CA LYS A 77 22.53 -5.18 -2.81
C LYS A 77 23.32 -5.43 -4.10
N CYS A 78 23.32 -6.67 -4.60
CA CYS A 78 23.97 -7.02 -5.87
C CYS A 78 23.27 -6.34 -7.06
N ILE A 79 21.93 -6.29 -7.07
CA ILE A 79 21.17 -5.57 -8.10
C ILE A 79 21.48 -4.07 -8.05
N ALA A 80 21.40 -3.44 -6.87
CA ALA A 80 21.74 -2.03 -6.72
C ALA A 80 23.17 -1.72 -7.18
N HIS A 81 24.11 -2.63 -6.91
CA HIS A 81 25.48 -2.50 -7.40
C HIS A 81 25.52 -2.45 -8.92
N LEU A 82 24.84 -3.37 -9.61
CA LEU A 82 24.77 -3.39 -11.08
C LEU A 82 24.15 -2.11 -11.64
N LEU A 83 22.99 -1.71 -11.11
CA LEU A 83 22.27 -0.52 -11.56
C LEU A 83 23.13 0.74 -11.39
N SER A 84 23.81 0.89 -10.24
CA SER A 84 24.70 2.02 -9.99
C SER A 84 25.84 2.16 -11.01
N ARG A 85 26.25 1.09 -11.70
CA ARG A 85 27.34 1.14 -12.71
C ARG A 85 26.92 1.87 -13.98
N SER A 86 25.62 1.90 -14.27
CA SER A 86 25.06 2.70 -15.36
C SER A 86 25.02 4.19 -15.04
N LEU A 87 25.19 4.57 -13.76
CA LEU A 87 25.14 5.94 -13.28
C LEU A 87 26.54 6.49 -12.91
N SER A 88 26.58 7.70 -12.36
CA SER A 88 27.80 8.35 -11.85
C SER A 88 28.33 7.67 -10.58
N LYS A 89 29.49 8.09 -10.06
CA LYS A 89 30.17 7.39 -8.95
C LYS A 89 29.57 7.64 -7.55
N ASP A 90 28.61 8.55 -7.42
CA ASP A 90 28.09 9.01 -6.13
C ASP A 90 26.55 9.00 -6.16
N THR A 91 25.97 7.80 -6.13
CA THR A 91 24.53 7.59 -6.17
C THR A 91 24.06 6.83 -4.93
N GLU A 92 22.79 6.98 -4.57
CA GLU A 92 22.15 6.23 -3.49
C GLU A 92 22.08 4.74 -3.79
N LEU A 93 21.93 4.32 -5.04
CA LEU A 93 22.08 2.92 -5.45
C LEU A 93 23.49 2.38 -5.13
N ALA A 94 24.54 3.18 -5.35
CA ALA A 94 25.90 2.80 -4.98
C ALA A 94 26.09 2.72 -3.46
N TYR A 95 25.50 3.66 -2.71
CA TYR A 95 25.52 3.68 -1.26
C TYR A 95 24.78 2.47 -0.66
N TYR A 96 23.59 2.16 -1.18
CA TYR A 96 22.81 1.00 -0.80
C TYR A 96 23.55 -0.30 -1.14
N ALA A 97 24.15 -0.40 -2.31
CA ALA A 97 24.95 -1.58 -2.69
C ALA A 97 26.07 -1.88 -1.68
N ALA A 98 26.74 -0.85 -1.16
CA ALA A 98 27.78 -1.00 -0.15
C ALA A 98 27.20 -1.36 1.23
N THR A 99 26.18 -0.63 1.68
CA THR A 99 25.75 -0.62 3.08
C THR A 99 24.52 -1.47 3.37
N GLY A 100 23.63 -1.63 2.39
CA GLY A 100 22.28 -2.19 2.55
C GLY A 100 21.26 -1.20 3.11
N TYR A 101 21.63 0.08 3.25
CA TYR A 101 20.77 1.15 3.77
C TYR A 101 20.49 2.18 2.68
N GLY A 102 19.25 2.66 2.63
CA GLY A 102 18.80 3.68 1.70
C GLY A 102 17.32 3.98 1.88
N ASP A 103 16.95 5.25 1.72
CA ASP A 103 15.56 5.67 1.70
C ASP A 103 14.90 5.27 0.38
N TYR A 104 13.69 4.70 0.46
CA TYR A 104 12.98 4.21 -0.73
C TYR A 104 12.69 5.33 -1.73
N LYS A 105 12.27 6.51 -1.26
CA LYS A 105 11.95 7.62 -2.16
C LYS A 105 13.19 8.05 -2.93
N THR A 106 14.33 8.14 -2.24
CA THR A 106 15.60 8.53 -2.88
C THR A 106 16.11 7.46 -3.85
N LEU A 107 16.01 6.18 -3.49
CA LEU A 107 16.35 5.08 -4.42
C LEU A 107 15.45 5.08 -5.66
N ARG A 108 14.16 5.33 -5.48
CA ARG A 108 13.14 5.42 -6.55
C ARG A 108 13.49 6.49 -7.58
N GLU A 109 13.94 7.66 -7.13
CA GLU A 109 14.38 8.73 -8.02
C GLU A 109 15.63 8.36 -8.86
N GLU A 110 16.40 7.35 -8.46
CA GLU A 110 17.56 6.88 -9.23
C GLU A 110 17.25 5.71 -10.17
N TYR A 111 16.46 4.72 -9.74
CA TYR A 111 16.18 3.56 -10.59
C TYR A 111 15.05 3.80 -11.60
N LEU A 112 14.08 4.69 -11.34
CA LEU A 112 12.99 4.92 -12.29
C LEU A 112 13.44 5.60 -13.59
N PRO A 113 14.37 6.57 -13.59
CA PRO A 113 14.95 7.07 -14.83
C PRO A 113 15.64 5.97 -15.66
N LEU A 114 16.21 4.95 -15.01
CA LEU A 114 16.77 3.77 -15.69
C LEU A 114 15.66 2.89 -16.26
N TYR A 115 14.59 2.66 -15.48
CA TYR A 115 13.44 1.83 -15.85
C TYR A 115 12.72 2.35 -17.10
N HIS A 116 12.42 3.66 -17.10
CA HIS A 116 11.70 4.37 -18.16
C HIS A 116 12.58 4.80 -19.33
N HIS A 117 13.90 4.56 -19.28
CA HIS A 117 14.77 4.92 -20.38
C HIS A 117 14.40 4.10 -21.64
N PRO A 118 14.23 4.73 -22.82
CA PRO A 118 13.85 4.02 -24.04
C PRO A 118 14.81 2.88 -24.40
N ASP A 119 16.10 3.13 -24.25
CA ASP A 119 17.17 2.16 -24.54
C ASP A 119 17.52 1.23 -23.37
N ALA A 120 16.73 1.20 -22.29
CA ALA A 120 17.00 0.32 -21.17
C ALA A 120 16.94 -1.17 -21.61
N PRO A 121 17.99 -1.96 -21.35
CA PRO A 121 17.94 -3.40 -21.61
C PRO A 121 16.81 -4.07 -20.81
N ALA A 122 16.17 -5.10 -21.40
CA ALA A 122 15.10 -5.85 -20.72
C ALA A 122 15.55 -6.41 -19.37
N SER A 123 16.78 -6.92 -19.28
CA SER A 123 17.36 -7.40 -18.02
C SER A 123 17.50 -6.28 -16.98
N ALA A 124 17.74 -5.03 -17.37
CA ALA A 124 17.81 -3.94 -16.42
C ALA A 124 16.42 -3.64 -15.83
N ARG A 125 15.37 -3.63 -16.67
CA ARG A 125 13.99 -3.44 -16.21
C ARG A 125 13.55 -4.56 -15.27
N GLU A 126 13.81 -5.81 -15.62
CA GLU A 126 13.50 -6.97 -14.78
C GLU A 126 14.20 -6.89 -13.40
N LEU A 127 15.49 -6.53 -13.37
CA LEU A 127 16.20 -6.34 -12.12
C LEU A 127 15.65 -5.16 -11.30
N ILE A 128 15.20 -4.09 -11.95
CA ILE A 128 14.54 -2.97 -11.28
C ILE A 128 13.18 -3.39 -10.72
N ASP A 129 12.40 -4.20 -11.43
CA ASP A 129 11.13 -4.75 -10.90
C ASP A 129 11.40 -5.53 -9.61
N TRP A 130 12.36 -6.47 -9.62
CA TRP A 130 12.75 -7.21 -8.42
C TRP A 130 13.23 -6.32 -7.27
N PHE A 131 14.10 -5.35 -7.58
CA PHE A 131 14.65 -4.43 -6.59
C PHE A 131 13.58 -3.53 -5.99
N GLY A 132 12.82 -2.83 -6.84
CA GLY A 132 11.79 -1.90 -6.44
C GLY A 132 10.66 -2.58 -5.68
N THR A 133 10.17 -3.73 -6.16
CA THR A 133 9.14 -4.54 -5.46
C THR A 133 9.62 -4.99 -4.08
N CYS A 134 10.86 -5.47 -3.95
CA CYS A 134 11.44 -5.83 -2.65
C CYS A 134 11.43 -4.65 -1.67
N HIS A 135 11.85 -3.47 -2.13
CA HIS A 135 11.89 -2.27 -1.32
C HIS A 135 10.50 -1.78 -0.90
N ILE A 136 9.54 -1.78 -1.82
CA ILE A 136 8.17 -1.38 -1.54
C ILE A 136 7.55 -2.35 -0.53
N ARG A 137 7.63 -3.67 -0.75
CA ARG A 137 7.07 -4.70 0.15
C ARG A 137 7.69 -4.68 1.54
N ARG A 138 8.97 -4.27 1.67
CA ARG A 138 9.60 -4.12 2.98
C ARG A 138 8.98 -2.99 3.81
N ILE A 139 8.53 -1.91 3.16
CA ILE A 139 7.91 -0.75 3.82
C ILE A 139 6.39 -0.95 3.95
N TYR A 140 5.77 -1.51 2.90
CA TYR A 140 4.35 -1.74 2.78
C TYR A 140 4.10 -3.24 2.47
N PRO A 141 4.18 -4.13 3.47
CA PRO A 141 4.00 -5.57 3.26
C PRO A 141 2.65 -5.93 2.62
N ARG A 142 1.62 -5.11 2.87
CA ARG A 142 0.26 -5.29 2.38
C ARG A 142 -0.13 -4.37 1.22
N ALA A 143 0.85 -3.77 0.54
CA ALA A 143 0.56 -3.03 -0.69
C ALA A 143 -0.24 -3.91 -1.66
N ALA A 144 -1.34 -3.37 -2.19
CA ALA A 144 -2.22 -4.12 -3.08
C ALA A 144 -1.62 -4.23 -4.49
N SER A 145 -2.21 -5.08 -5.31
CA SER A 145 -1.95 -5.11 -6.74
C SER A 145 -3.06 -4.39 -7.50
N THR A 146 -2.75 -3.89 -8.70
CA THR A 146 -3.76 -3.41 -9.65
C THR A 146 -4.67 -4.53 -10.15
N ASP A 147 -4.21 -5.78 -10.07
CA ASP A 147 -4.92 -6.95 -10.58
C ASP A 147 -5.60 -7.70 -9.42
N TYR A 148 -6.80 -8.24 -9.67
CA TYR A 148 -7.57 -8.99 -8.67
C TYR A 148 -6.81 -10.21 -8.12
N HIS A 149 -6.10 -10.91 -9.00
CA HIS A 149 -5.14 -11.94 -8.63
C HIS A 149 -3.74 -11.40 -8.82
N GLU A 150 -3.02 -11.25 -7.71
CA GLU A 150 -1.66 -10.73 -7.73
C GLU A 150 -0.77 -11.57 -8.65
N PRO A 151 -0.20 -10.97 -9.71
CA PRO A 151 0.72 -11.67 -10.59
C PRO A 151 2.03 -11.93 -9.86
N TYR A 152 2.67 -13.03 -10.21
CA TYR A 152 3.98 -13.36 -9.67
C TYR A 152 4.92 -13.86 -10.79
N PRO A 153 6.12 -13.28 -10.95
CA PRO A 153 6.69 -12.18 -10.14
C PRO A 153 5.96 -10.85 -10.35
N LEU A 154 5.95 -10.03 -9.30
CA LEU A 154 5.23 -8.74 -9.29
C LEU A 154 6.13 -7.62 -9.85
N THR A 155 5.61 -6.86 -10.79
CA THR A 155 6.26 -5.72 -11.44
C THR A 155 5.83 -4.39 -10.83
N LEU A 156 6.62 -3.34 -11.02
CA LEU A 156 6.36 -2.02 -10.43
C LEU A 156 5.04 -1.39 -10.89
N ASP A 157 4.67 -1.58 -12.16
CA ASP A 157 3.41 -1.11 -12.76
C ASP A 157 2.16 -1.82 -12.20
N LYS A 158 2.37 -2.92 -11.46
CA LYS A 158 1.29 -3.74 -10.86
C LYS A 158 1.17 -3.59 -9.36
N LEU A 159 2.08 -2.87 -8.71
CA LEU A 159 2.15 -2.75 -7.25
C LEU A 159 1.69 -1.35 -6.82
N LEU A 160 0.62 -1.29 -6.05
CA LEU A 160 0.02 -0.05 -5.55
C LEU A 160 0.70 0.43 -4.27
N VAL A 161 1.41 1.54 -4.37
CA VAL A 161 2.20 2.15 -3.29
C VAL A 161 1.38 3.22 -2.58
N PRO A 162 1.14 3.07 -1.26
CA PRO A 162 0.56 4.13 -0.45
C PRO A 162 1.42 5.41 -0.54
N THR A 163 0.81 6.49 -1.00
CA THR A 163 1.49 7.75 -1.31
C THR A 163 0.70 8.90 -0.69
N SER A 164 1.35 9.64 0.19
CA SER A 164 0.78 10.86 0.75
C SER A 164 0.77 11.97 -0.30
N VAL A 165 -0.38 12.60 -0.49
CA VAL A 165 -0.60 13.69 -1.45
C VAL A 165 -1.30 14.85 -0.78
N THR A 166 -1.09 16.06 -1.30
CA THR A 166 -1.81 17.26 -0.89
C THR A 166 -2.53 17.88 -2.08
N ALA A 167 -3.85 18.06 -1.97
CA ALA A 167 -4.67 18.71 -2.99
C ALA A 167 -5.53 19.81 -2.34
N GLY A 168 -5.12 21.06 -2.50
CA GLY A 168 -5.80 22.20 -1.90
C GLY A 168 -5.68 22.18 -0.37
N GLU A 169 -6.81 22.16 0.32
CA GLU A 169 -6.87 22.04 1.80
C GLU A 169 -6.89 20.58 2.28
N TRP A 170 -7.03 19.62 1.36
CA TRP A 170 -7.06 18.20 1.69
C TRP A 170 -5.67 17.57 1.59
N SER A 171 -5.33 16.77 2.59
CA SER A 171 -4.17 15.89 2.60
C SER A 171 -4.63 14.48 2.94
N GLY A 172 -4.19 13.50 2.15
CA GLY A 172 -4.60 12.12 2.34
C GLY A 172 -3.57 11.13 1.79
N THR A 173 -3.85 9.86 2.00
CA THR A 173 -3.09 8.77 1.37
C THR A 173 -3.90 8.26 0.19
N VAL A 174 -3.26 8.25 -0.97
CA VAL A 174 -3.77 7.61 -2.19
C VAL A 174 -2.83 6.47 -2.59
N HIS A 175 -3.24 5.66 -3.56
CA HIS A 175 -2.38 4.58 -4.06
C HIS A 175 -2.03 4.83 -5.52
N VAL A 176 -0.74 4.72 -5.83
CA VAL A 176 -0.22 4.89 -7.20
C VAL A 176 0.74 3.74 -7.50
N THR A 177 0.93 3.38 -8.76
CA THR A 177 1.84 2.30 -9.12
C THR A 177 3.30 2.65 -8.78
N GLY A 178 4.10 1.62 -8.51
CA GLY A 178 5.49 1.73 -8.07
C GLY A 178 6.43 2.34 -9.13
N ASP A 179 5.98 2.41 -10.37
CA ASP A 179 6.73 2.96 -11.50
C ASP A 179 6.60 4.49 -11.66
N TYR A 180 5.76 5.19 -10.91
CA TYR A 180 5.69 6.66 -11.00
C TYR A 180 6.85 7.37 -10.30
N ASP A 181 7.35 8.49 -10.79
CA ASP A 181 8.38 9.29 -10.09
C ASP A 181 7.75 10.43 -9.28
N SER A 182 8.53 11.13 -8.46
CA SER A 182 8.03 12.28 -7.68
C SER A 182 7.45 13.38 -8.56
N ARG A 183 7.96 13.57 -9.78
CA ARG A 183 7.43 14.56 -10.71
C ARG A 183 6.02 14.19 -11.18
N THR A 184 5.78 12.92 -11.45
CA THR A 184 4.48 12.40 -11.85
C THR A 184 3.49 12.49 -10.70
N ILE A 185 3.93 12.17 -9.47
CA ILE A 185 3.12 12.34 -8.25
C ILE A 185 2.75 13.82 -8.02
N HIS A 186 3.65 14.78 -8.27
CA HIS A 186 3.28 16.19 -8.22
C HIS A 186 2.29 16.60 -9.31
N GLY A 187 2.33 15.94 -10.48
CA GLY A 187 1.31 16.10 -11.52
C GLY A 187 -0.08 15.68 -11.02
N LEU A 188 -0.15 14.53 -10.33
CA LEU A 188 -1.37 14.04 -9.69
C LEU A 188 -1.94 15.04 -8.71
N GLU A 189 -1.13 15.64 -7.82
CA GLU A 189 -1.61 16.62 -6.84
C GLU A 189 -2.34 17.79 -7.52
N ALA A 190 -1.83 18.28 -8.65
CA ALA A 190 -2.49 19.33 -9.43
C ALA A 190 -3.80 18.85 -10.07
N GLU A 191 -3.86 17.60 -10.54
CA GLU A 191 -5.06 17.00 -11.09
C GLU A 191 -6.16 16.84 -10.02
N LEU A 192 -5.80 16.36 -8.82
CA LEU A 192 -6.72 16.22 -7.70
C LEU A 192 -7.29 17.59 -7.25
N VAL A 193 -6.51 18.67 -7.35
CA VAL A 193 -7.02 20.04 -7.15
C VAL A 193 -8.06 20.40 -8.21
N ASN A 194 -7.82 20.09 -9.48
CA ASN A 194 -8.77 20.37 -10.56
C ASN A 194 -10.08 19.59 -10.41
N LEU A 195 -10.00 18.36 -9.91
CA LEU A 195 -11.15 17.52 -9.57
C LEU A 195 -11.90 17.98 -8.31
N ARG A 196 -11.40 19.02 -7.62
CA ARG A 196 -11.96 19.55 -6.37
C ARG A 196 -12.13 18.49 -5.30
N VAL A 197 -11.17 17.55 -5.21
CA VAL A 197 -11.18 16.45 -4.24
C VAL A 197 -11.37 16.97 -2.82
N SER A 198 -10.80 18.13 -2.47
CA SER A 198 -10.97 18.73 -1.14
C SER A 198 -12.42 19.02 -0.73
N GLU A 199 -13.33 19.16 -1.70
CA GLU A 199 -14.74 19.46 -1.49
C GLU A 199 -15.66 18.23 -1.57
N ASP A 200 -15.11 17.07 -1.95
CA ASP A 200 -15.88 15.84 -2.17
C ASP A 200 -15.43 14.70 -1.23
N PRO A 201 -16.09 14.51 -0.09
CA PRO A 201 -15.78 13.44 0.86
C PRO A 201 -15.90 12.02 0.28
N ALA A 202 -16.81 11.80 -0.69
CA ALA A 202 -16.98 10.49 -1.30
C ALA A 202 -15.80 10.16 -2.22
N LEU A 203 -15.35 11.15 -3.01
CA LEU A 203 -14.15 10.99 -3.83
C LEU A 203 -12.88 10.82 -2.98
N GLN A 204 -12.76 11.54 -1.86
CA GLN A 204 -11.67 11.33 -0.89
C GLN A 204 -11.67 9.90 -0.34
N ALA A 205 -12.85 9.39 0.05
CA ALA A 205 -13.01 8.03 0.53
C ALA A 205 -12.63 6.99 -0.54
N TYR A 206 -13.08 7.20 -1.79
CA TYR A 206 -12.74 6.34 -2.92
C TYR A 206 -11.23 6.26 -3.17
N LEU A 207 -10.55 7.41 -3.22
CA LEU A 207 -9.11 7.48 -3.46
C LEU A 207 -8.27 6.88 -2.32
N SER A 208 -8.86 6.72 -1.12
CA SER A 208 -8.20 6.10 0.02
C SER A 208 -8.16 4.56 -0.03
N LEU A 209 -8.97 3.95 -0.92
CA LEU A 209 -9.04 2.50 -1.07
C LEU A 209 -7.71 1.94 -1.60
N ALA A 210 -7.27 0.81 -1.03
CA ALA A 210 -5.96 0.22 -1.31
C ALA A 210 -5.82 -0.34 -2.73
N ASN A 211 -6.93 -0.76 -3.33
CA ASN A 211 -7.05 -1.29 -4.70
C ASN A 211 -7.29 -0.19 -5.75
N VAL A 212 -7.50 1.06 -5.35
CA VAL A 212 -7.76 2.17 -6.29
C VAL A 212 -6.46 2.81 -6.71
N ASN A 213 -6.15 2.75 -8.01
CA ASN A 213 -5.03 3.48 -8.59
C ASN A 213 -5.45 4.92 -8.89
N ALA A 214 -4.96 5.87 -8.09
CA ALA A 214 -5.23 7.30 -8.25
C ALA A 214 -4.64 7.91 -9.53
N MET A 215 -3.86 7.16 -10.30
CA MET A 215 -3.32 7.57 -11.60
C MET A 215 -3.92 6.77 -12.76
N SER A 216 -4.94 5.94 -12.52
CA SER A 216 -5.55 5.15 -13.59
C SER A 216 -6.56 5.97 -14.37
N GLY A 217 -6.26 6.17 -15.67
CA GLY A 217 -7.21 6.65 -16.66
C GLY A 217 -8.06 7.84 -16.21
N ASP A 218 -9.38 7.69 -16.33
CA ASP A 218 -10.36 8.66 -15.85
C ASP A 218 -10.81 8.27 -14.42
N ILE A 219 -10.22 8.92 -13.42
CA ILE A 219 -10.53 8.71 -12.00
C ILE A 219 -12.02 8.94 -11.72
N MET A 220 -12.65 9.89 -12.41
CA MET A 220 -14.05 10.21 -12.19
C MET A 220 -14.97 9.15 -12.77
N GLU A 221 -14.61 8.57 -13.91
CA GLU A 221 -15.32 7.40 -14.46
C GLU A 221 -15.23 6.23 -13.48
N GLY A 222 -14.03 5.89 -13.01
CA GLY A 222 -13.83 4.82 -12.03
C GLY A 222 -14.57 5.07 -10.71
N PHE A 223 -14.60 6.31 -10.23
CA PHE A 223 -15.38 6.70 -9.06
C PHE A 223 -16.88 6.50 -9.28
N HIS A 224 -17.43 6.98 -10.40
CA HIS A 224 -18.87 6.85 -10.67
C HIS A 224 -19.31 5.40 -10.90
N ASP A 225 -18.45 4.58 -11.52
CA ASP A 225 -18.73 3.16 -11.77
C ASP A 225 -18.70 2.36 -10.45
N ALA A 226 -17.81 2.72 -9.53
CA ALA A 226 -17.70 2.05 -8.23
C ALA A 226 -18.70 2.59 -7.20
N PHE A 227 -19.04 3.88 -7.22
CA PHE A 227 -19.81 4.52 -6.16
C PHE A 227 -21.26 4.02 -6.10
N VAL A 228 -21.65 3.50 -4.94
CA VAL A 228 -23.01 3.01 -4.68
C VAL A 228 -23.85 4.12 -4.04
N ALA A 229 -23.47 4.55 -2.83
CA ALA A 229 -24.22 5.51 -2.05
C ALA A 229 -23.44 6.01 -0.83
N THR A 230 -24.00 7.03 -0.16
CA THR A 230 -23.51 7.55 1.11
C THR A 230 -24.57 7.45 2.20
N TYR A 231 -24.19 6.90 3.34
CA TYR A 231 -25.05 6.64 4.48
C TYR A 231 -24.58 7.41 5.72
N ARG A 232 -25.45 7.47 6.73
CA ARG A 232 -25.14 8.15 8.00
C ARG A 232 -24.18 7.34 8.89
N ASP A 233 -24.28 6.02 8.84
CA ASP A 233 -23.57 5.05 9.66
C ASP A 233 -23.53 3.69 8.94
N ILE A 234 -22.78 2.75 9.51
CA ILE A 234 -22.56 1.44 8.92
C ILE A 234 -23.84 0.58 8.92
N GLU A 235 -24.69 0.71 9.94
CA GLU A 235 -25.96 -0.02 10.04
C GLU A 235 -26.90 0.36 8.89
N ALA A 236 -27.07 1.66 8.62
CA ALA A 236 -27.88 2.13 7.50
C ALA A 236 -27.30 1.71 6.14
N ALA A 237 -25.98 1.61 6.02
CA ALA A 237 -25.34 1.10 4.81
C ALA A 237 -25.63 -0.40 4.62
N ILE A 238 -25.50 -1.20 5.68
CA ILE A 238 -25.77 -2.65 5.64
C ILE A 238 -27.26 -2.91 5.40
N ASP A 239 -28.17 -2.17 6.06
CA ASP A 239 -29.62 -2.24 5.84
C ASP A 239 -29.96 -2.15 4.36
N SER A 240 -29.36 -1.17 3.69
CA SER A 240 -29.60 -0.91 2.27
C SER A 240 -28.91 -1.93 1.36
N VAL A 241 -27.63 -2.24 1.58
CA VAL A 241 -26.84 -3.13 0.69
C VAL A 241 -27.30 -4.58 0.80
N CYS A 242 -27.67 -5.03 1.99
CA CYS A 242 -28.18 -6.39 2.20
C CYS A 242 -29.69 -6.51 1.95
N GLU A 243 -30.36 -5.42 1.58
CA GLU A 243 -31.81 -5.33 1.38
C GLU A 243 -32.58 -5.93 2.58
N ILE A 244 -32.22 -5.50 3.79
CA ILE A 244 -32.72 -6.12 5.03
C ILE A 244 -34.25 -6.12 5.06
N ASP A 245 -34.89 -5.01 4.70
CA ASP A 245 -36.36 -4.90 4.62
C ASP A 245 -37.00 -6.00 3.75
N GLU A 246 -36.35 -6.41 2.65
CA GLU A 246 -36.87 -7.46 1.77
C GLU A 246 -36.67 -8.84 2.39
N ARG A 247 -35.49 -9.10 2.98
CA ARG A 247 -35.24 -10.34 3.73
C ARG A 247 -36.21 -10.51 4.91
N GLU A 248 -36.53 -9.42 5.61
CA GLU A 248 -37.51 -9.45 6.69
C GLU A 248 -38.91 -9.81 6.16
N ARG A 249 -39.32 -9.24 5.01
CA ARG A 249 -40.58 -9.62 4.35
C ARG A 249 -40.60 -11.10 3.96
N GLU A 250 -39.52 -11.62 3.38
CA GLU A 250 -39.42 -13.04 3.02
C GLU A 250 -39.59 -13.97 4.24
N VAL A 251 -38.99 -13.62 5.37
CA VAL A 251 -39.14 -14.37 6.63
C VAL A 251 -40.58 -14.28 7.14
N ILE A 252 -41.19 -13.10 7.11
CA ILE A 252 -42.59 -12.89 7.52
C ILE A 252 -43.53 -13.74 6.64
N ASP A 253 -43.35 -13.71 5.34
CA ASP A 253 -44.17 -14.47 4.39
C ASP A 253 -44.03 -15.98 4.60
N PHE A 254 -42.80 -16.47 4.81
CA PHE A 254 -42.54 -17.87 5.12
C PHE A 254 -43.21 -18.31 6.43
N VAL A 255 -43.09 -17.51 7.49
CA VAL A 255 -43.69 -17.79 8.80
C VAL A 255 -45.21 -17.83 8.70
N ASN A 256 -45.80 -16.87 7.98
CA ASN A 256 -47.24 -16.81 7.73
C ASN A 256 -47.74 -18.04 6.96
N GLU A 257 -47.01 -18.48 5.92
CA GLU A 257 -47.36 -19.66 5.14
C GLU A 257 -47.37 -20.95 5.98
N LYS A 258 -46.47 -21.06 6.97
CA LYS A 258 -46.38 -22.21 7.86
C LYS A 258 -47.25 -22.10 9.11
N GLY A 259 -47.95 -20.99 9.32
CA GLY A 259 -48.75 -20.72 10.51
C GLY A 259 -47.91 -20.65 11.80
N LEU A 260 -46.66 -20.20 11.67
CA LEU A 260 -45.74 -20.01 12.80
C LEU A 260 -45.85 -18.58 13.34
N TYR A 261 -45.24 -18.32 14.49
CA TYR A 261 -45.19 -17.00 15.12
C TYR A 261 -43.79 -16.71 15.67
N PHE A 262 -43.34 -15.47 15.53
CA PHE A 262 -42.16 -14.93 16.20
C PHE A 262 -42.45 -13.52 16.73
N ASP A 263 -41.79 -13.15 17.83
CA ASP A 263 -41.99 -11.84 18.50
C ASP A 263 -41.08 -10.74 17.93
N VAL A 264 -39.80 -11.05 17.69
CA VAL A 264 -38.80 -10.09 17.22
C VAL A 264 -37.84 -10.76 16.24
N LEU A 265 -37.60 -10.09 15.12
CA LEU A 265 -36.49 -10.38 14.22
C LEU A 265 -35.39 -9.34 14.50
N THR A 266 -34.15 -9.77 14.65
CA THR A 266 -33.02 -8.86 14.87
C THR A 266 -31.91 -9.25 13.90
N PRO A 267 -31.60 -8.39 12.93
CA PRO A 267 -30.49 -8.62 12.00
C PRO A 267 -29.16 -8.76 12.76
N ASN A 268 -28.34 -9.72 12.33
CA ASN A 268 -26.96 -9.81 12.82
C ASN A 268 -26.06 -8.98 11.90
N TYR A 269 -25.96 -7.67 12.20
CA TYR A 269 -25.20 -6.71 11.40
C TYR A 269 -23.75 -7.11 11.17
N LYS A 270 -23.09 -7.78 12.14
CA LYS A 270 -21.72 -8.24 11.96
C LYS A 270 -21.59 -9.27 10.84
N VAL A 271 -22.48 -10.27 10.82
CA VAL A 271 -22.46 -11.31 9.79
C VAL A 271 -22.86 -10.74 8.43
N LEU A 272 -23.83 -9.82 8.42
CA LEU A 272 -24.26 -9.16 7.19
C LEU A 272 -23.17 -8.26 6.61
N GLN A 273 -22.42 -7.56 7.47
CA GLN A 273 -21.26 -6.79 7.05
C GLN A 273 -20.19 -7.69 6.41
N GLU A 274 -19.80 -8.78 7.08
CA GLU A 274 -18.81 -9.74 6.57
C GLU A 274 -19.23 -10.29 5.18
N GLN A 275 -20.53 -10.54 4.97
CA GLN A 275 -21.06 -10.94 3.66
C GLN A 275 -21.03 -9.80 2.62
N ALA A 276 -21.41 -8.59 3.02
CA ALA A 276 -21.45 -7.45 2.11
C ALA A 276 -20.03 -7.03 1.66
N GLU A 277 -19.04 -7.17 2.54
CA GLU A 277 -17.62 -6.90 2.28
C GLU A 277 -16.99 -7.85 1.24
N GLU A 278 -17.68 -8.93 0.83
CA GLU A 278 -17.25 -9.77 -0.29
C GLU A 278 -17.33 -9.03 -1.63
N GLY A 279 -18.30 -8.13 -1.80
CA GLY A 279 -18.55 -7.39 -3.05
C GLY A 279 -18.49 -5.87 -2.94
N HIS A 280 -18.38 -5.33 -1.72
CA HIS A 280 -18.37 -3.89 -1.47
C HIS A 280 -17.25 -3.49 -0.52
N ASP A 281 -16.76 -2.27 -0.69
CA ASP A 281 -15.92 -1.60 0.30
C ASP A 281 -16.74 -0.53 1.03
N PHE A 282 -16.67 -0.54 2.37
CA PHE A 282 -17.32 0.43 3.25
C PHE A 282 -16.24 1.35 3.84
N VAL A 283 -16.31 2.65 3.55
CA VAL A 283 -15.32 3.62 4.00
C VAL A 283 -15.98 4.67 4.88
N GLU A 284 -15.58 4.70 6.15
CA GLU A 284 -15.95 5.77 7.08
C GLU A 284 -15.11 7.02 6.79
N TRP A 285 -15.76 8.09 6.34
CA TRP A 285 -15.10 9.35 6.01
C TRP A 285 -16.01 10.53 6.27
N GLY A 286 -15.48 11.62 6.86
CA GLY A 286 -16.26 12.83 7.14
C GLY A 286 -17.49 12.61 8.03
N GLY A 287 -17.48 11.59 8.88
CA GLY A 287 -18.63 11.23 9.74
C GLY A 287 -19.78 10.54 9.01
N ARG A 288 -19.53 9.99 7.82
CA ARG A 288 -20.47 9.22 7.00
C ARG A 288 -19.82 7.92 6.53
N VAL A 289 -20.64 7.01 6.02
CA VAL A 289 -20.17 5.77 5.37
C VAL A 289 -20.39 5.89 3.87
N HIS A 290 -19.33 5.76 3.09
CA HIS A 290 -19.36 5.71 1.64
C HIS A 290 -19.18 4.26 1.19
N VAL A 291 -20.04 3.80 0.28
CA VAL A 291 -20.05 2.42 -0.20
C VAL A 291 -19.64 2.38 -1.66
N PHE A 292 -18.73 1.47 -1.99
CA PHE A 292 -18.21 1.25 -3.33
C PHE A 292 -18.32 -0.23 -3.72
N TYR A 293 -18.53 -0.53 -4.99
CA TYR A 293 -18.30 -1.87 -5.54
C TYR A 293 -16.80 -2.19 -5.58
N ARG A 294 -16.48 -3.47 -5.40
CA ARG A 294 -15.11 -4.01 -5.55
C ARG A 294 -14.73 -4.37 -6.98
#